data_AF-A0A2N2GKW2-F1
#
_entry.id   AF-A0A2N2GKW2-F1
#
_cell.length_a   1.000
_cell.length_b   1.000
_cell.length_c   1.000
_cell.angle_alpha   90.00
_cell.angle_beta   90.00
_cell.angle_gamma   90.00
#
_symmetry.space_group_name_H-M   'P 1'
#
loop_
_entity.id
_entity.type
_entity.pdbx_description
1 polymer ?
#
loop_
_entity_poly.entity_id
_entity_poly.type
_entity_poly.pdbx_seq_one_letter_code
_entity_poly.pdbx_strand_id
1 'polypeptide(L)'
;FGAEVYEWIQFAKVWADVSPVSGREFASFKQINSEITTKITIRYLAGVTAEMRVLFDNRIFEINSIINPQEKNISLLLMCKEVA
;
A
#
# COMPACT_ATOMS: atom_id res chain seq x y z
N PHE A 1 -5.68 34.61 8.37
CA PHE A 1 -4.78 33.52 7.97
C PHE A 1 -5.29 32.25 8.63
N GLY A 2 -5.78 31.30 7.86
CA GLY A 2 -6.16 29.97 8.33
C GLY A 2 -5.53 28.97 7.38
N ALA A 3 -4.48 28.28 7.82
CA ALA A 3 -3.93 27.17 7.08
C ALA A 3 -4.75 25.93 7.41
N GLU A 4 -5.18 25.18 6.39
CA GLU A 4 -5.76 23.86 6.60
C GLU A 4 -4.67 22.93 7.13
N VAL A 5 -4.88 22.40 8.33
CA VAL A 5 -4.01 21.41 8.95
C VAL A 5 -4.56 20.04 8.60
N TYR A 6 -3.76 19.23 7.92
CA TYR A 6 -4.09 17.86 7.59
C TYR A 6 -3.46 16.93 8.63
N GLU A 7 -4.30 16.14 9.30
CA GLU A 7 -3.86 15.13 10.26
C GLU A 7 -4.14 13.72 9.74
N TRP A 8 -3.18 12.83 9.94
CA TRP A 8 -3.33 11.43 9.60
C TRP A 8 -4.06 10.69 10.73
N ILE A 9 -5.25 10.19 10.42
CA ILE A 9 -6.05 9.39 11.35
C ILE A 9 -5.89 7.89 11.07
N GLN A 10 -5.91 7.07 12.13
CA GLN A 10 -5.88 5.63 11.97
C GLN A 10 -7.22 5.14 11.41
N PHE A 11 -7.22 4.66 10.17
CA PHE A 11 -8.41 4.06 9.55
C PHE A 11 -8.71 2.66 10.13
N ALA A 12 -7.72 1.76 10.14
CA ALA A 12 -7.87 0.41 10.67
C ALA A 12 -6.52 -0.20 11.08
N LYS A 13 -6.55 -1.18 12.00
CA LYS A 13 -5.42 -2.04 12.34
C LYS A 13 -5.76 -3.48 11.96
N VAL A 14 -5.01 -4.05 11.02
CA VAL A 14 -5.27 -5.39 10.46
C VAL A 14 -3.98 -6.20 10.35
N TRP A 15 -4.13 -7.51 10.23
CA TRP A 15 -3.03 -8.40 9.84
C TRP A 15 -2.73 -8.24 8.36
N ALA A 16 -1.44 -8.29 8.03
CA ALA A 16 -0.94 -8.15 6.68
C ALA A 16 0.26 -9.09 6.45
N ASP A 17 0.41 -9.56 5.21
CA ASP A 17 1.67 -10.10 4.71
C ASP A 17 2.44 -8.95 4.04
N VAL A 18 3.66 -8.68 4.50
CA VAL A 18 4.51 -7.59 3.99
C VAL A 18 5.70 -8.22 3.28
N SER A 19 5.65 -8.22 1.95
CA SER A 19 6.65 -8.88 1.11
C SER A 19 7.34 -7.86 0.19
N PRO A 20 8.67 -7.66 0.29
CA PRO A 20 9.40 -6.90 -0.71
C PRO A 20 9.19 -7.50 -2.10
N VAL A 21 9.04 -6.65 -3.11
CA VAL A 21 8.90 -7.13 -4.49
C VAL A 21 10.22 -7.80 -4.89
N SER A 22 10.19 -9.10 -5.16
CA SER A 22 11.40 -9.88 -5.47
C SER A 22 12.06 -9.37 -6.77
N GLY A 23 13.38 -9.54 -6.92
CA GLY A 23 14.12 -9.03 -8.09
C GLY A 23 13.58 -9.47 -9.46
N ARG A 24 12.88 -10.60 -9.53
CA ARG A 24 12.19 -11.07 -10.76
C ARG A 24 10.92 -10.29 -11.04
N GLU A 25 10.10 -10.01 -10.03
CA GLU A 25 8.94 -9.12 -10.16
C GLU A 25 9.39 -7.67 -10.43
N PHE A 26 10.46 -7.22 -9.76
CA PHE A 26 11.01 -5.87 -9.91
C PHE A 26 11.50 -5.57 -11.34
N ALA A 27 12.01 -6.57 -12.07
CA ALA A 27 12.41 -6.41 -13.47
C ALA A 27 11.21 -6.06 -14.38
N SER A 28 10.03 -6.64 -14.12
CA SER A 28 8.79 -6.30 -14.81
C SER A 28 8.23 -4.94 -14.35
N PHE A 29 8.36 -4.60 -13.07
CA PHE A 29 7.93 -3.30 -12.54
C PHE A 29 8.84 -2.14 -12.97
N LYS A 30 10.15 -2.34 -13.18
CA LYS A 30 11.08 -1.30 -13.64
C LYS A 30 10.67 -0.66 -14.97
N GLN A 31 9.97 -1.39 -15.84
CA GLN A 31 9.46 -0.84 -17.09
C GLN A 31 8.18 -0.01 -16.92
N ILE A 32 7.46 -0.14 -15.80
CA ILE A 32 6.09 0.37 -15.64
C ILE A 32 5.99 1.39 -14.48
N ASN A 33 6.64 1.16 -13.35
CA ASN A 33 6.69 2.05 -12.18
C ASN A 33 7.92 1.71 -11.32
N SER A 34 9.00 2.48 -11.47
CA SER A 34 10.29 2.23 -10.78
C SER A 34 10.26 2.45 -9.27
N GLU A 35 9.14 2.92 -8.71
CA GLU A 35 9.04 3.30 -7.30
C GLU A 35 8.36 2.27 -6.40
N ILE A 36 7.70 1.26 -6.97
CA ILE A 36 7.01 0.23 -6.16
C ILE A 36 8.06 -0.76 -5.64
N THR A 37 8.23 -0.79 -4.32
CA THR A 37 9.24 -1.63 -3.65
C THR A 37 8.64 -2.78 -2.86
N THR A 38 7.37 -2.66 -2.43
CA THR A 38 6.77 -3.57 -1.47
C THR A 38 5.35 -3.94 -1.86
N LYS A 39 5.02 -5.22 -1.75
CA LYS A 39 3.67 -5.76 -1.92
C LYS A 39 3.12 -6.12 -0.54
N ILE A 40 2.03 -5.48 -0.14
CA ILE A 40 1.37 -5.72 1.14
C ILE A 40 0.02 -6.38 0.86
N THR A 41 -0.19 -7.59 1.36
CA THR A 41 -1.46 -8.32 1.17
C THR A 41 -2.25 -8.31 2.46
N ILE A 42 -3.51 -7.87 2.39
CA ILE A 42 -4.46 -7.89 3.52
C ILE A 42 -5.73 -8.64 3.14
N ARG A 43 -6.53 -9.01 4.14
CA ARG A 43 -7.94 -9.38 3.89
C ARG A 43 -8.69 -8.18 3.34
N TYR A 44 -9.74 -8.45 2.57
CA TYR A 44 -10.55 -7.38 2.00
C TYR A 44 -11.05 -6.42 3.08
N LEU A 45 -10.80 -5.14 2.84
CA LEU A 45 -11.20 -4.04 3.69
C LEU A 45 -11.78 -2.95 2.79
N ALA A 46 -13.09 -2.76 2.87
CA ALA A 46 -13.77 -1.73 2.10
C ALA A 46 -13.31 -0.33 2.52
N GLY A 47 -13.20 0.58 1.56
CA GLY A 47 -12.86 1.98 1.81
C GLY A 47 -11.36 2.29 1.88
N VAL A 48 -10.48 1.31 1.66
CA VAL A 48 -9.04 1.58 1.47
C VAL A 48 -8.86 2.33 0.16
N THR A 49 -8.14 3.46 0.19
CA THR A 49 -7.83 4.29 -0.99
C THR A 49 -6.33 4.49 -1.15
N ALA A 50 -5.89 4.88 -2.35
CA ALA A 50 -4.47 5.15 -2.63
C ALA A 50 -3.94 6.41 -1.91
N GLU A 51 -4.82 7.26 -1.39
CA GLU A 51 -4.44 8.43 -0.57
C GLU A 51 -4.06 8.04 0.86
N MET A 52 -4.30 6.78 1.25
CA MET A 52 -3.92 6.26 2.56
C MET A 52 -2.47 5.76 2.55
N ARG A 53 -1.95 5.57 3.77
CA ARG A 53 -0.63 5.00 4.03
C ARG A 53 -0.72 3.82 4.98
N VAL A 54 0.16 2.85 4.79
CA VAL A 54 0.31 1.71 5.70
C VAL A 54 1.45 2.04 6.68
N LEU A 55 1.15 1.96 7.97
CA LEU A 55 2.15 2.01 9.03
C LEU A 55 2.44 0.57 9.46
N PHE A 56 3.70 0.16 9.33
CA PHE A 56 4.16 -1.14 9.78
C PHE A 56 5.45 -0.95 10.57
N ASP A 57 5.40 -1.27 11.87
CA ASP A 57 6.42 -0.89 12.85
C ASP A 57 6.71 0.61 12.82
N ASN A 58 7.95 0.98 12.49
CA ASN A 58 8.42 2.37 12.38
C ASN A 58 8.62 2.79 10.91
N ARG A 59 8.01 2.08 9.96
CA ARG A 59 8.14 2.29 8.52
C ARG A 59 6.79 2.72 7.95
N ILE A 60 6.84 3.67 7.01
CA ILE A 60 5.65 4.21 6.34
C ILE A 60 5.70 3.80 4.88
N PHE A 61 4.57 3.27 4.40
CA PHE A 61 4.39 2.85 3.02
C PHE A 61 3.24 3.63 2.40
N GLU A 62 3.52 4.35 1.33
CA GLU A 62 2.49 4.98 0.49
C GLU A 62 1.87 3.93 -0.43
N ILE A 63 0.55 3.99 -0.59
CA ILE A 63 -0.19 3.06 -1.46
C ILE A 63 -0.22 3.65 -2.86
N ASN A 64 0.50 3.03 -3.81
CA ASN A 64 0.46 3.46 -5.21
C ASN A 64 -0.70 2.84 -5.97
N SER A 65 -1.02 1.58 -5.68
CA SER A 65 -2.17 0.91 -6.28
C SER A 65 -2.77 -0.16 -5.37
N ILE A 66 -4.06 -0.39 -5.57
CA ILE A 66 -4.85 -1.36 -4.83
C ILE A 66 -5.43 -2.33 -5.84
N ILE A 67 -5.24 -3.62 -5.61
CA ILE A 67 -5.70 -4.68 -6.48
C ILE A 67 -6.64 -5.59 -5.69
N ASN A 68 -7.86 -5.76 -6.19
CA ASN A 68 -8.82 -6.76 -5.73
C ASN A 68 -8.81 -7.95 -6.70
N PRO A 69 -8.12 -9.06 -6.39
CA PRO A 69 -7.98 -10.17 -7.32
C PRO A 69 -9.33 -10.70 -7.78
N GLN A 70 -9.58 -10.62 -9.10
CA GLN A 70 -10.81 -11.07 -9.73
C GLN A 70 -12.08 -10.42 -9.16
N GLU A 71 -11.95 -9.25 -8.50
CA GLU A 71 -13.04 -8.56 -7.80
C GLU A 71 -13.79 -9.41 -6.77
N LYS A 72 -13.11 -10.41 -6.18
CA LYS A 72 -13.75 -11.37 -5.26
C LYS A 72 -14.01 -10.83 -3.87
N ASN A 73 -13.43 -9.69 -3.50
CA ASN A 73 -13.53 -9.11 -2.17
C ASN A 73 -13.05 -10.05 -1.05
N ILE A 74 -11.99 -10.83 -1.32
CA ILE A 74 -11.39 -11.75 -0.33
C ILE A 74 -10.10 -11.16 0.25
N SER A 75 -9.28 -10.60 -0.63
CA SER A 75 -8.01 -9.96 -0.28
C SER A 75 -7.80 -8.69 -1.10
N LEU A 76 -6.96 -7.80 -0.58
CA LEU A 76 -6.42 -6.67 -1.33
C LEU A 76 -4.90 -6.81 -1.38
N LEU A 77 -4.33 -6.62 -2.56
CA LEU A 77 -2.89 -6.39 -2.71
C LEU A 77 -2.66 -4.90 -2.85
N LEU A 78 -1.90 -4.35 -1.92
CA LEU A 78 -1.46 -2.98 -1.90
C LEU A 78 -0.05 -2.96 -2.48
N MET A 79 0.12 -2.32 -3.63
CA MET A 79 1.43 -2.07 -4.19
C MET A 79 1.93 -0.75 -3.62
N CYS A 80 3.02 -0.82 -2.87
CA CYS A 80 3.47 0.28 -2.06
C CYS A 80 4.90 0.69 -2.36
N LYS A 81 5.15 1.96 -2.12
CA LYS A 81 6.48 2.58 -2.03
C LYS A 81 6.77 2.89 -0.57
N GLU A 82 7.95 2.54 -0.12
CA GLU A 82 8.42 2.95 1.20
C GLU A 82 8.88 4.41 1.17
N VAL A 83 8.41 5.20 2.14
CA VAL A 83 8.85 6.58 2.35
C VAL A 83 10.07 6.54 3.26
N ALA A 84 11.22 6.97 2.72
CA ALA A 84 12.47 7.11 3.45
C ALA A 84 12.53 8.41 4.25
#